data_AF-A0A1F3Y4I8-F1
#
_entry.id   AF-A0A1F3Y4I8-F1
#
_cell.length_a   1.000
_cell.length_b   1.000
_cell.length_c   1.000
_cell.angle_alpha   90.00
_cell.angle_beta   90.00
_cell.angle_gamma   90.00
#
_symmetry.space_group_name_H-M   'P 1'
#
loop_
_entity.id
_entity.type
_entity.pdbx_description
1 polymer ?
#
loop_
_entity_poly.entity_id
_entity_poly.type
_entity_poly.pdbx_seq_one_letter_code
_entity_poly.pdbx_strand_id
1 'polypeptide(L)'
;MGKKNGRIATMRNWWHGWYILVPSSLALICGVVMGLRLLAAGDDLEAAAMRSEAQNHSVALGEAVRGVIENIRAKSLLVQQAGRARVPAESIVPSLGEIAVWSEFEISGARVGASTHALTGTAMKLDPGTVALFAQAAAEQFRIEDIKDGGTTILRMKRDPQGAAEWLGFGFQGAGGKVVAAMVDPVTAFPLIAKTSSAAAGGSLRAYLLAQDGTVLSHSQGAYIGADFSGTGAFRDAIRPLFQGTGNNGSGFFRAIDQSDVAMSFIRPARVPLVVVVERIAGARFSGLLAQDSGVWMRLAAQIAAVAGMLVFFIVVATWRFGLRRRADAAADMQEEADMREDAGRPDMAVGLELSGYIAQLDRAKAEENILRNELMIAEEAVKRARQETDIVASFERDSALARDPRQVAKKMVDTVSRLCSSPAMFFAFHEGIRAAVLSTESGFDPGGSPGGAMSFPVDQTMLEATMHAVTRGECAYLSEYPPLAKLLLARTGVAHFEAWAVTGFGRLGRAAGIPRLLGILVVLRAGTESASRRESVIKMIRTAGLVYENTLLSQ
;
A
#
# COMPACT_ATOMS: atom_id res chain seq x y z
N MET A 1 22.32 86.57 -20.44
CA MET A 1 21.18 85.66 -20.70
C MET A 1 21.73 84.39 -21.35
N GLY A 2 21.45 83.18 -20.83
CA GLY A 2 21.90 81.94 -21.51
C GLY A 2 22.28 80.71 -20.66
N LYS A 3 21.82 80.56 -19.41
CA LYS A 3 22.12 79.36 -18.58
C LYS A 3 20.91 78.58 -18.06
N LYS A 4 19.67 78.90 -18.48
CA LYS A 4 18.46 78.27 -17.93
C LYS A 4 17.94 77.03 -18.69
N ASN A 5 18.42 76.73 -19.90
CA ASN A 5 17.84 75.65 -20.73
C ASN A 5 18.47 74.26 -20.54
N GLY A 6 19.61 74.13 -19.84
CA GLY A 6 20.31 72.85 -19.65
C GLY A 6 19.73 71.94 -18.54
N ARG A 7 19.00 72.50 -17.56
CA ARG A 7 18.47 71.71 -16.42
C ARG A 7 17.16 70.97 -16.71
N ILE A 8 16.43 71.35 -17.77
CA ILE A 8 15.14 70.73 -18.11
C ILE A 8 15.35 69.40 -18.88
N ALA A 9 16.43 69.29 -19.66
CA ALA A 9 16.74 68.08 -20.42
C ALA A 9 17.20 66.90 -19.54
N THR A 10 17.88 67.16 -18.42
CA THR A 10 18.33 66.12 -17.48
C THR A 10 17.19 65.55 -16.64
N MET A 11 16.19 66.35 -16.26
CA MET A 11 15.02 65.83 -15.52
C MET A 11 14.14 64.90 -16.37
N ARG A 12 13.99 65.16 -17.68
CA ARG A 12 13.14 64.32 -18.55
C ARG A 12 13.71 62.92 -18.79
N ASN A 13 15.04 62.79 -18.86
CA ASN A 13 15.70 61.49 -19.00
C ASN A 13 15.65 60.65 -17.71
N TRP A 14 15.58 61.31 -16.55
CA TRP A 14 15.45 60.61 -15.27
C TRP A 14 14.08 59.93 -15.14
N TRP A 15 13.01 60.58 -15.59
CA TRP A 15 11.66 60.01 -15.57
C TRP A 15 11.52 58.75 -16.42
N HIS A 16 12.15 58.67 -17.60
CA HIS A 16 12.07 57.48 -18.45
C HIS A 16 12.80 56.25 -17.90
N GLY A 17 13.83 56.42 -17.07
CA GLY A 17 14.51 55.29 -16.41
C GLY A 17 13.64 54.55 -15.40
N TRP A 18 12.79 55.28 -14.67
CA TRP A 18 11.89 54.71 -13.66
C TRP A 18 10.79 53.85 -14.28
N TYR A 19 10.27 54.22 -15.45
CA TYR A 19 9.25 53.42 -16.16
C TYR A 19 9.75 52.06 -16.64
N ILE A 20 11.06 51.85 -16.74
CA ILE A 20 11.64 50.56 -17.16
C ILE A 20 12.15 49.76 -15.96
N LEU A 21 12.79 50.42 -14.99
CA LEU A 21 13.33 49.77 -13.79
C LEU A 21 12.25 49.19 -12.89
N VAL A 22 11.13 49.91 -12.69
CA VAL A 22 10.08 49.48 -11.76
C VAL A 22 9.36 48.22 -12.27
N PRO A 23 8.88 48.13 -13.52
CA PRO A 23 8.23 46.90 -14.01
C PRO A 23 9.18 45.71 -14.08
N SER A 24 10.45 45.92 -14.45
CA SER A 24 11.45 44.85 -14.53
C SER A 24 11.77 44.27 -13.16
N SER A 25 11.91 45.13 -12.15
CA SER A 25 12.14 44.71 -10.76
C SER A 25 10.92 43.99 -10.19
N LEU A 26 9.71 44.48 -10.49
CA LEU A 26 8.46 43.85 -10.07
C LEU A 26 8.31 42.45 -10.70
N ALA A 27 8.58 42.31 -12.00
CA ALA A 27 8.53 41.02 -12.69
C ALA A 27 9.53 39.99 -12.11
N LEU A 28 10.74 40.43 -11.76
CA LEU A 28 11.75 39.58 -11.14
C LEU A 28 11.33 39.15 -9.73
N ILE A 29 10.81 40.07 -8.92
CA ILE A 29 10.28 39.75 -7.58
C ILE A 29 9.10 38.77 -7.68
N CYS A 30 8.14 39.02 -8.58
CA CYS A 30 7.01 38.11 -8.81
C CYS A 30 7.48 36.72 -9.27
N GLY A 31 8.47 36.64 -10.16
CA GLY A 31 9.04 35.38 -10.62
C GLY A 31 9.70 34.58 -9.49
N VAL A 32 10.47 35.25 -8.62
CA VAL A 32 11.10 34.62 -7.44
C VAL A 32 10.03 34.14 -6.45
N VAL A 33 9.04 34.97 -6.13
CA VAL A 33 7.95 34.61 -5.21
C VAL A 33 7.13 33.44 -5.75
N MET A 34 6.83 33.43 -7.05
CA MET A 34 6.11 32.33 -7.69
C MET A 34 6.94 31.05 -7.70
N GLY A 35 8.23 31.12 -8.01
CA GLY A 35 9.16 29.99 -7.92
C GLY A 35 9.24 29.38 -6.52
N LEU A 36 9.34 30.22 -5.47
CA LEU A 36 9.33 29.77 -4.08
C LEU A 36 8.01 29.10 -3.68
N ARG A 37 6.86 29.63 -4.13
CA ARG A 37 5.55 29.01 -3.88
C ARG A 37 5.37 27.67 -4.59
N LEU A 38 5.88 27.55 -5.82
CA LEU A 38 5.84 26.29 -6.57
C LEU A 38 6.76 25.23 -5.96
N LEU A 39 7.90 25.63 -5.40
CA LEU A 39 8.77 24.74 -4.63
C LEU A 39 8.08 24.25 -3.35
N ALA A 40 7.48 25.15 -2.57
CA ALA A 40 6.72 24.78 -1.37
C ALA A 40 5.54 23.84 -1.69
N ALA A 41 4.81 24.09 -2.77
CA ALA A 41 3.71 23.23 -3.20
C ALA A 41 4.17 21.83 -3.64
N GLY A 42 5.40 21.70 -4.16
CA GLY A 42 5.99 20.41 -4.53
C GLY A 42 6.26 19.53 -3.31
N ASP A 43 6.84 20.13 -2.26
CA ASP A 43 7.15 19.42 -1.01
C ASP A 43 5.86 18.94 -0.32
N ASP A 44 4.80 19.75 -0.34
CA ASP A 44 3.48 19.38 0.20
C ASP A 44 2.84 18.21 -0.57
N LEU A 45 3.03 18.15 -1.89
CA LEU A 45 2.47 17.10 -2.73
C LEU A 45 3.21 15.77 -2.54
N GLU A 46 4.54 15.80 -2.44
CA GLU A 46 5.36 14.63 -2.11
C GLU A 46 5.01 14.12 -0.70
N ALA A 47 4.89 15.03 0.27
CA ALA A 47 4.47 14.72 1.62
C ALA A 47 3.05 14.10 1.67
N ALA A 48 2.12 14.57 0.83
CA ALA A 48 0.80 13.98 0.70
C ALA A 48 0.86 12.57 0.09
N ALA A 49 1.67 12.37 -0.96
CA ALA A 49 1.86 11.08 -1.62
C ALA A 49 2.46 10.04 -0.66
N MET A 50 3.53 10.38 0.06
CA MET A 50 4.15 9.49 1.06
C MET A 50 3.17 9.08 2.15
N ARG A 51 2.37 10.03 2.66
CA ARG A 51 1.33 9.73 3.66
C ARG A 51 0.25 8.81 3.10
N SER A 52 -0.20 9.06 1.87
CA SER A 52 -1.20 8.21 1.22
C SER A 52 -0.67 6.80 0.99
N GLU A 53 0.59 6.64 0.57
CA GLU A 53 1.23 5.34 0.39
C GLU A 53 1.33 4.58 1.71
N ALA A 54 1.84 5.22 2.77
CA ALA A 54 1.93 4.63 4.10
C ALA A 54 0.55 4.23 4.65
N GLN A 55 -0.47 5.07 4.42
CA GLN A 55 -1.84 4.82 4.86
C GLN A 55 -2.49 3.65 4.11
N ASN A 56 -2.31 3.53 2.80
CA ASN A 56 -2.86 2.41 2.02
C ASN A 56 -2.25 1.08 2.50
N HIS A 57 -0.94 1.06 2.75
CA HIS A 57 -0.25 -0.12 3.27
C HIS A 57 -0.64 -0.44 4.71
N SER A 58 -0.82 0.57 5.58
CA SER A 58 -1.21 0.34 6.97
C SER A 58 -2.61 -0.26 7.05
N VAL A 59 -3.56 0.22 6.23
CA VAL A 59 -4.92 -0.33 6.14
C VAL A 59 -4.88 -1.79 5.68
N ALA A 60 -4.18 -2.09 4.58
CA ALA A 60 -4.06 -3.45 4.06
C ALA A 60 -3.41 -4.42 5.06
N LEU A 61 -2.32 -3.99 5.74
CA LEU A 61 -1.67 -4.80 6.76
C LEU A 61 -2.53 -4.94 8.01
N GLY A 62 -3.27 -3.90 8.41
CA GLY A 62 -4.21 -3.94 9.52
C GLY A 62 -5.31 -4.99 9.29
N GLU A 63 -5.89 -5.01 8.09
CA GLU A 63 -6.87 -6.03 7.69
C GLU A 63 -6.27 -7.43 7.68
N ALA A 64 -5.04 -7.58 7.19
CA ALA A 64 -4.36 -8.86 7.16
C ALA A 64 -4.04 -9.39 8.58
N VAL A 65 -3.55 -8.53 9.48
CA VAL A 65 -3.31 -8.89 10.89
C VAL A 65 -4.62 -9.29 11.57
N ARG A 66 -5.72 -8.58 11.33
CA ARG A 66 -7.05 -8.96 11.81
C ARG A 66 -7.45 -10.35 11.30
N GLY A 67 -7.26 -10.62 10.01
CA GLY A 67 -7.54 -11.92 9.40
C GLY A 67 -6.74 -13.06 10.03
N VAL A 68 -5.45 -12.84 10.31
CA VAL A 68 -4.62 -13.82 11.03
C VAL A 68 -5.15 -14.09 12.44
N ILE A 69 -5.56 -13.05 13.19
CA ILE A 69 -6.11 -13.22 14.55
C ILE A 69 -7.40 -14.06 14.51
N GLU A 70 -8.31 -13.79 13.57
CA GLU A 70 -9.53 -14.59 13.41
C GLU A 70 -9.24 -16.03 12.94
N ASN A 71 -8.21 -16.24 12.11
CA ASN A 71 -7.77 -17.58 11.74
C ASN A 71 -7.24 -18.36 12.95
N ILE A 72 -6.39 -17.73 13.78
CA ILE A 72 -5.90 -18.31 15.03
C ILE A 72 -7.09 -18.67 15.94
N ARG A 73 -8.08 -17.79 16.06
CA ARG A 73 -9.31 -18.04 16.82
C ARG A 73 -10.07 -19.25 16.28
N ALA A 74 -10.35 -19.30 14.98
CA ALA A 74 -11.10 -20.39 14.35
C ALA A 74 -10.41 -21.74 14.54
N LYS A 75 -9.08 -21.79 14.32
CA LYS A 75 -8.26 -23.00 14.56
C LYS A 75 -8.31 -23.42 16.03
N SER A 76 -8.17 -22.46 16.96
CA SER A 76 -8.20 -22.74 18.39
C SER A 76 -9.53 -23.33 18.85
N LEU A 77 -10.65 -22.82 18.32
CA LEU A 77 -11.99 -23.33 18.61
C LEU A 77 -12.22 -24.71 17.97
N LEU A 78 -11.70 -24.95 16.78
CA LEU A 78 -11.76 -26.26 16.12
C LEU A 78 -11.02 -27.31 16.95
N VAL A 79 -9.85 -26.97 17.51
CA VAL A 79 -9.08 -27.85 18.39
C VAL A 79 -9.86 -28.19 19.67
N GLN A 80 -10.49 -27.20 20.29
CA GLN A 80 -11.40 -27.43 21.42
C GLN A 80 -12.51 -28.44 21.05
N GLN A 81 -13.15 -28.26 19.90
CA GLN A 81 -14.23 -29.15 19.45
C GLN A 81 -13.72 -30.57 19.17
N ALA A 82 -12.56 -30.70 18.52
CA ALA A 82 -11.93 -31.98 18.22
C ALA A 82 -11.50 -32.72 19.50
N GLY A 83 -10.97 -32.01 20.50
CA GLY A 83 -10.65 -32.57 21.81
C GLY A 83 -11.89 -33.15 22.53
N ARG A 84 -13.05 -32.48 22.44
CA ARG A 84 -14.32 -33.01 22.96
C ARG A 84 -14.81 -34.24 22.20
N ALA A 85 -14.59 -34.27 20.89
CA ALA A 85 -14.92 -35.40 20.03
C ALA A 85 -13.94 -36.58 20.14
N ARG A 86 -12.89 -36.47 20.98
CA ARG A 86 -11.81 -37.47 21.15
C ARG A 86 -11.11 -37.83 19.83
N VAL A 87 -10.98 -36.86 18.94
CA VAL A 87 -10.25 -37.02 17.68
C VAL A 87 -8.75 -37.15 17.99
N PRO A 88 -8.01 -38.12 17.40
CA PRO A 88 -6.58 -38.28 17.66
C PRO A 88 -5.81 -36.99 17.36
N ALA A 89 -4.95 -36.57 18.30
CA ALA A 89 -4.17 -35.33 18.21
C ALA A 89 -3.41 -35.19 16.88
N GLU A 90 -2.87 -36.29 16.37
CA GLU A 90 -2.12 -36.37 15.11
C GLU A 90 -2.91 -35.88 13.89
N SER A 91 -4.24 -36.03 13.89
CA SER A 91 -5.10 -35.55 12.80
C SER A 91 -5.43 -34.06 12.87
N ILE A 92 -5.17 -33.42 14.02
CA ILE A 92 -5.41 -31.99 14.28
C ILE A 92 -4.14 -31.19 13.97
N VAL A 93 -2.96 -31.74 14.25
CA VAL A 93 -1.65 -31.07 14.17
C VAL A 93 -1.36 -30.38 12.82
N PRO A 94 -1.60 -30.99 11.63
CA PRO A 94 -1.30 -30.34 10.35
C PRO A 94 -2.13 -29.07 10.09
N SER A 95 -3.30 -28.96 10.71
CA SER A 95 -4.21 -27.82 10.54
C SER A 95 -3.87 -26.59 11.39
N LEU A 96 -2.98 -26.76 12.39
CA LEU A 96 -2.64 -25.72 13.36
C LEU A 96 -1.74 -24.62 12.79
N GLY A 97 -0.86 -24.93 11.84
CA GLY A 97 0.01 -23.95 11.18
C GLY A 97 0.85 -23.14 12.18
N GLU A 98 0.59 -21.83 12.26
CA GLU A 98 1.29 -20.84 13.11
C GLU A 98 1.10 -21.00 14.63
N ILE A 99 0.24 -21.91 15.09
CA ILE A 99 -0.02 -22.14 16.53
C ILE A 99 1.05 -23.06 17.13
N ALA A 100 1.88 -22.50 18.01
CA ALA A 100 2.94 -23.22 18.70
C ALA A 100 2.41 -24.04 19.89
N VAL A 101 1.49 -23.48 20.68
CA VAL A 101 0.86 -24.13 21.85
C VAL A 101 -0.60 -23.76 21.91
N TRP A 102 -1.42 -24.66 22.45
CA TRP A 102 -2.83 -24.42 22.72
C TRP A 102 -3.23 -25.02 24.08
N SER A 103 -4.14 -24.35 24.79
CA SER A 103 -4.64 -24.76 26.11
C SER A 103 -6.09 -24.35 26.33
N GLU A 104 -6.87 -25.15 27.08
CA GLU A 104 -8.17 -24.74 27.62
C GLU A 104 -8.05 -24.24 29.06
N PHE A 105 -8.90 -23.30 29.43
CA PHE A 105 -9.02 -22.81 30.79
C PHE A 105 -10.48 -22.73 31.18
N GLU A 106 -10.80 -23.07 32.42
CA GLU A 106 -12.15 -22.98 32.95
C GLU A 106 -12.32 -21.65 33.68
N ILE A 107 -13.39 -20.91 33.39
CA ILE A 107 -13.68 -19.68 34.13
C ILE A 107 -14.53 -20.05 35.34
N SER A 108 -14.03 -19.76 36.55
CA SER A 108 -14.79 -19.84 37.79
C SER A 108 -14.94 -18.44 38.39
N GLY A 109 -16.09 -17.81 38.16
CA GLY A 109 -16.36 -16.43 38.58
C GLY A 109 -15.46 -15.42 37.86
N ALA A 110 -14.67 -14.67 38.62
CA ALA A 110 -13.71 -13.68 38.09
C ALA A 110 -12.28 -14.26 37.92
N ARG A 111 -12.08 -15.56 38.15
CA ARG A 111 -10.77 -16.21 38.03
C ARG A 111 -10.77 -17.26 36.94
N VAL A 112 -9.64 -17.35 36.24
CA VAL A 112 -9.37 -18.38 35.23
C VAL A 112 -8.67 -19.55 35.93
N GLY A 113 -9.37 -20.67 36.13
CA GLY A 113 -8.81 -21.92 36.64
C GLY A 113 -8.16 -22.73 35.50
N ALA A 114 -6.91 -23.16 35.70
CA ALA A 114 -6.16 -23.87 34.66
C ALA A 114 -6.59 -25.33 34.55
N SER A 115 -7.09 -25.74 33.38
CA SER A 115 -7.13 -27.15 32.95
C SER A 115 -6.24 -27.30 31.72
N THR A 116 -4.93 -27.31 31.93
CA THR A 116 -3.96 -27.34 30.84
C THR A 116 -3.99 -28.70 30.13
N HIS A 117 -4.48 -28.72 28.91
CA HIS A 117 -4.31 -29.84 27.98
C HIS A 117 -3.27 -29.45 26.92
N ALA A 118 -2.00 -29.71 27.20
CA ALA A 118 -0.94 -29.51 26.20
C ALA A 118 -1.01 -30.62 25.15
N LEU A 119 -1.24 -30.26 23.89
CA LEU A 119 -1.06 -31.19 22.78
C LEU A 119 0.46 -31.42 22.60
N THR A 120 0.93 -32.57 23.05
CA THR A 120 2.28 -33.08 22.75
C THR A 120 2.32 -33.46 21.28
N GLY A 121 2.64 -32.51 20.39
CA GLY A 121 2.75 -32.82 18.96
C GLY A 121 2.86 -31.65 17.98
N THR A 122 2.90 -30.39 18.40
CA THR A 122 2.98 -29.25 17.47
C THR A 122 4.36 -29.15 16.77
N ALA A 123 4.36 -28.53 15.59
CA ALA A 123 5.51 -28.42 14.67
C ALA A 123 6.76 -27.73 15.26
N MET A 124 6.61 -26.99 16.36
CA MET A 124 7.72 -26.48 17.15
C MET A 124 7.82 -27.26 18.46
N LYS A 125 8.93 -27.98 18.63
CA LYS A 125 9.30 -28.59 19.92
C LYS A 125 9.62 -27.49 20.93
N LEU A 126 8.60 -26.96 21.59
CA LEU A 126 8.77 -26.14 22.78
C LEU A 126 9.09 -27.05 23.96
N ASP A 127 9.94 -26.56 24.86
CA ASP A 127 10.23 -27.29 26.09
C ASP A 127 8.97 -27.29 26.99
N PRO A 128 8.75 -28.38 27.76
CA PRO A 128 7.60 -28.46 28.66
C PRO A 128 7.52 -27.34 29.70
N GLY A 129 8.66 -26.74 30.09
CA GLY A 129 8.73 -25.63 31.03
C GLY A 129 8.06 -24.37 30.47
N THR A 130 8.34 -24.03 29.22
CA THR A 130 7.69 -22.90 28.52
C THR A 130 6.18 -23.09 28.40
N VAL A 131 5.71 -24.31 28.14
CA VAL A 131 4.26 -24.62 28.09
C VAL A 131 3.60 -24.41 29.47
N ALA A 132 4.26 -24.86 30.54
CA ALA A 132 3.77 -24.68 31.90
C ALA A 132 3.75 -23.20 32.31
N LEU A 133 4.81 -22.44 31.99
CA LEU A 133 4.89 -21.00 32.22
C LEU A 133 3.80 -20.25 31.45
N PHE A 134 3.55 -20.61 30.19
CA PHE A 134 2.47 -20.04 29.40
C PHE A 134 1.10 -20.28 30.05
N ALA A 135 0.83 -21.52 30.48
CA ALA A 135 -0.44 -21.84 31.12
C ALA A 135 -0.64 -21.08 32.44
N GLN A 136 0.42 -20.94 33.24
CA GLN A 136 0.38 -20.15 34.45
C GLN A 136 0.13 -18.66 34.14
N ALA A 137 0.90 -18.08 33.23
CA ALA A 137 0.77 -16.68 32.85
C ALA A 137 -0.62 -16.38 32.26
N ALA A 138 -1.17 -17.29 31.44
CA ALA A 138 -2.52 -17.16 30.89
C ALA A 138 -3.59 -17.16 31.97
N ALA A 139 -3.49 -18.04 32.97
CA ALA A 139 -4.43 -18.08 34.09
C ALA A 139 -4.38 -16.82 34.96
N GLU A 140 -3.20 -16.22 35.11
CA GLU A 140 -2.99 -15.03 35.94
C GLU A 140 -3.32 -13.71 35.23
N GLN A 141 -3.03 -13.61 33.93
CA GLN A 141 -3.03 -12.33 33.20
C GLN A 141 -4.21 -12.14 32.25
N PHE A 142 -4.87 -13.22 31.79
CA PHE A 142 -6.05 -13.06 30.94
C PHE A 142 -7.21 -12.45 31.73
N ARG A 143 -7.63 -11.27 31.29
CA ARG A 143 -8.78 -10.57 31.84
C ARG A 143 -10.04 -11.04 31.13
N ILE A 144 -10.99 -11.53 31.91
CA ILE A 144 -12.27 -12.03 31.39
C ILE A 144 -13.08 -10.90 30.76
N GLU A 145 -12.94 -9.69 31.29
CA GLU A 145 -13.57 -8.48 30.77
C GLU A 145 -13.15 -8.21 29.31
N ASP A 146 -11.85 -8.30 29.01
CA ASP A 146 -11.34 -8.10 27.65
C ASP A 146 -11.91 -9.15 26.67
N ILE A 147 -12.05 -10.40 27.12
CA ILE A 147 -12.64 -11.48 26.33
C ILE A 147 -14.14 -11.24 26.10
N LYS A 148 -14.88 -10.77 27.12
CA LYS A 148 -16.31 -10.48 27.00
C LYS A 148 -16.60 -9.28 26.10
N ASP A 149 -15.82 -8.21 26.23
CA ASP A 149 -16.05 -6.96 25.52
C ASP A 149 -15.45 -6.96 24.10
N GLY A 150 -14.34 -7.68 23.90
CA GLY A 150 -13.56 -7.68 22.67
C GLY A 150 -13.50 -9.02 21.95
N GLY A 151 -14.00 -10.11 22.55
CA GLY A 151 -13.91 -11.48 22.03
C GLY A 151 -12.51 -12.09 22.11
N THR A 152 -11.47 -11.30 22.41
CA THR A 152 -10.06 -11.68 22.40
C THR A 152 -9.28 -10.91 23.46
N THR A 153 -8.40 -11.60 24.19
CA THR A 153 -7.36 -10.99 25.05
C THR A 153 -5.98 -11.42 24.57
N ILE A 154 -4.94 -10.65 24.89
CA ILE A 154 -3.56 -10.95 24.51
C ILE A 154 -2.67 -10.90 25.74
N LEU A 155 -1.80 -11.91 25.89
CA LEU A 155 -0.65 -11.90 26.78
C LEU A 155 0.63 -11.94 25.96
N ARG A 156 1.69 -11.40 26.53
CA ARG A 156 3.05 -11.42 25.97
C ARG A 156 3.95 -12.20 26.90
N MET A 157 4.81 -13.03 26.33
CA MET A 157 5.74 -13.84 27.11
C MET A 157 7.10 -13.85 26.41
N LYS A 158 8.18 -13.58 27.14
CA LYS A 158 9.52 -13.67 26.57
C LYS A 158 9.81 -15.11 26.12
N ARG A 159 10.40 -15.24 24.92
CA ARG A 159 10.83 -16.54 24.38
C ARG A 159 12.07 -17.07 25.09
N ASP A 160 12.95 -16.16 25.49
CA ASP A 160 14.13 -16.41 26.30
C ASP A 160 14.14 -15.32 27.38
N PRO A 161 14.31 -15.65 28.68
CA PRO A 161 14.44 -14.66 29.75
C PRO A 161 15.48 -13.56 29.47
N GLN A 162 16.55 -13.89 28.75
CA GLN A 162 17.63 -12.96 28.37
C GLN A 162 17.42 -12.35 26.97
N GLY A 163 16.53 -12.93 26.16
CA GLY A 163 16.24 -12.47 24.81
C GLY A 163 15.22 -11.33 24.75
N ALA A 164 15.21 -10.65 23.61
CA ALA A 164 14.23 -9.60 23.30
C ALA A 164 13.00 -10.12 22.51
N ALA A 165 13.08 -11.34 21.97
CA ALA A 165 11.98 -11.96 21.24
C ALA A 165 10.88 -12.45 22.18
N GLU A 166 9.62 -12.28 21.77
CA GLU A 166 8.45 -12.62 22.57
C GLU A 166 7.48 -13.51 21.80
N TRP A 167 6.79 -14.37 22.54
CA TRP A 167 5.60 -15.09 22.14
C TRP A 167 4.35 -14.24 22.40
N LEU A 168 3.35 -14.41 21.54
CA LEU A 168 2.01 -13.86 21.75
C LEU A 168 1.04 -14.97 22.11
N GLY A 169 0.40 -14.85 23.27
CA GLY A 169 -0.71 -15.69 23.67
C GLY A 169 -2.04 -14.98 23.42
N PHE A 170 -2.90 -15.59 22.62
CA PHE A 170 -4.26 -15.13 22.37
C PHE A 170 -5.23 -15.94 23.21
N GLY A 171 -6.13 -15.29 23.94
CA GLY A 171 -7.23 -15.92 24.67
C GLY A 171 -8.56 -15.59 24.04
N PHE A 172 -9.39 -16.61 23.77
CA PHE A 172 -10.69 -16.49 23.12
C PHE A 172 -11.80 -17.11 23.96
N GLN A 173 -13.03 -16.62 23.80
CA GLN A 173 -14.19 -17.25 24.41
C GLN A 173 -14.49 -18.60 23.76
N GLY A 174 -14.39 -19.67 24.55
CA GLY A 174 -14.75 -21.03 24.18
C GLY A 174 -16.17 -21.42 24.60
N ALA A 175 -16.56 -22.64 24.24
CA ALA A 175 -17.88 -23.17 24.58
C ALA A 175 -17.97 -23.55 26.08
N GLY A 176 -19.12 -23.30 26.71
CA GLY A 176 -19.39 -23.70 28.10
C GLY A 176 -18.65 -22.85 29.14
N GLY A 177 -18.42 -21.57 28.86
CA GLY A 177 -17.74 -20.66 29.81
C GLY A 177 -16.24 -20.91 29.94
N LYS A 178 -15.64 -21.65 29.01
CA LYS A 178 -14.18 -21.86 28.96
C LYS A 178 -13.49 -20.76 28.16
N VAL A 179 -12.22 -20.51 28.46
CA VAL A 179 -11.30 -19.77 27.59
C VAL A 179 -10.45 -20.75 26.82
N VAL A 180 -10.20 -20.44 25.55
CA VAL A 180 -9.31 -21.19 24.69
C VAL A 180 -8.12 -20.30 24.38
N ALA A 181 -6.91 -20.73 24.72
CA ALA A 181 -5.71 -19.97 24.46
C ALA A 181 -4.84 -20.60 23.40
N ALA A 182 -4.21 -19.77 22.58
CA ALA A 182 -3.21 -20.18 21.60
C ALA A 182 -1.97 -19.28 21.68
N MET A 183 -0.79 -19.88 21.68
CA MET A 183 0.49 -19.18 21.64
C MET A 183 1.08 -19.26 20.24
N VAL A 184 1.55 -18.13 19.71
CA VAL A 184 2.11 -18.00 18.36
C VAL A 184 3.39 -17.17 18.35
N ASP A 185 4.28 -17.47 17.41
CA ASP A 185 5.44 -16.62 17.11
C ASP A 185 4.95 -15.44 16.26
N PRO A 186 5.04 -14.18 16.73
CA PRO A 186 4.58 -13.03 15.95
C PRO A 186 5.29 -12.91 14.59
N VAL A 187 6.55 -13.33 14.47
CA VAL A 187 7.30 -13.27 13.21
C VAL A 187 6.72 -14.25 12.19
N THR A 188 6.35 -15.44 12.65
CA THR A 188 5.78 -16.49 11.78
C THR A 188 4.29 -16.27 11.51
N ALA A 189 3.54 -15.79 12.49
CA ALA A 189 2.10 -15.54 12.37
C ALA A 189 1.78 -14.34 11.46
N PHE A 190 2.64 -13.31 11.42
CA PHE A 190 2.42 -12.10 10.63
C PHE A 190 3.46 -11.92 9.51
N PRO A 191 3.59 -12.86 8.57
CA PRO A 191 4.68 -12.87 7.58
C PRO A 191 4.61 -11.70 6.59
N LEU A 192 3.44 -11.07 6.43
CA LEU A 192 3.26 -9.92 5.54
C LEU A 192 4.02 -8.68 6.02
N ILE A 193 4.19 -8.54 7.34
CA ILE A 193 4.99 -7.45 7.94
C ILE A 193 6.45 -7.61 7.51
N ALA A 194 6.99 -8.83 7.59
CA ALA A 194 8.34 -9.14 7.15
C ALA A 194 8.56 -8.85 5.65
N LYS A 195 7.53 -9.06 4.82
CA LYS A 195 7.61 -8.90 3.37
C LYS A 195 7.52 -7.45 2.88
N THR A 196 7.03 -6.51 3.69
CA THR A 196 6.81 -5.12 3.25
C THR A 196 8.10 -4.42 2.80
N SER A 197 9.24 -4.72 3.43
CA SER A 197 10.55 -4.14 3.04
C SER A 197 11.04 -4.60 1.67
N SER A 198 10.67 -5.82 1.25
CA SER A 198 11.12 -6.43 0.00
C SER A 198 10.34 -5.99 -1.25
N ALA A 199 9.13 -5.45 -1.06
CA ALA A 199 8.23 -5.09 -2.15
C ALA A 199 8.39 -3.64 -2.63
N ALA A 200 8.97 -2.76 -1.81
CA ALA A 200 9.18 -1.36 -2.14
C ALA A 200 10.58 -1.13 -2.70
N ALA A 201 10.68 -0.48 -3.86
CA ALA A 201 11.94 -0.08 -4.46
C ALA A 201 12.81 0.65 -3.41
N GLY A 202 13.98 0.07 -3.09
CA GLY A 202 14.97 0.65 -2.20
C GLY A 202 14.74 0.50 -0.68
N GLY A 203 13.81 -0.34 -0.21
CA GLY A 203 13.62 -0.56 1.25
C GLY A 203 13.11 0.67 2.00
N SER A 204 12.47 1.57 1.28
CA SER A 204 11.95 2.86 1.75
C SER A 204 10.64 2.75 2.54
N LEU A 205 9.97 1.60 2.48
CA LEU A 205 8.85 1.26 3.34
C LEU A 205 9.29 0.27 4.43
N ARG A 206 8.93 0.58 5.67
CA ARG A 206 9.09 -0.30 6.83
C ARG A 206 7.71 -0.55 7.43
N ALA A 207 7.45 -1.79 7.79
CA ALA A 207 6.26 -2.16 8.54
C ALA A 207 6.65 -2.90 9.82
N TYR A 208 5.87 -2.70 10.87
CA TYR A 208 6.06 -3.41 12.14
C TYR A 208 4.81 -3.46 13.00
N LEU A 209 4.78 -4.43 13.89
CA LEU A 209 3.73 -4.64 14.89
C LEU A 209 4.24 -4.20 16.25
N LEU A 210 3.56 -3.25 16.88
CA LEU A 210 3.88 -2.74 18.22
C LEU A 210 2.90 -3.26 19.27
N ALA A 211 3.42 -3.55 20.45
CA ALA A 211 2.65 -3.74 21.66
C ALA A 211 2.30 -2.41 22.36
N GLN A 212 1.39 -2.48 23.32
CA GLN A 212 0.94 -1.33 24.11
C GLN A 212 2.05 -0.58 24.88
N ASP A 213 3.15 -1.26 25.21
CA ASP A 213 4.29 -0.63 25.89
C ASP A 213 5.33 -0.06 24.94
N GLY A 214 5.17 -0.22 23.62
CA GLY A 214 6.13 0.21 22.61
C GLY A 214 7.12 -0.86 22.17
N THR A 215 7.02 -2.09 22.65
CA THR A 215 7.88 -3.19 22.17
C THR A 215 7.50 -3.60 20.75
N VAL A 216 8.50 -3.78 19.89
CA VAL A 216 8.34 -4.29 18.52
C VAL A 216 8.24 -5.81 18.52
N LEU A 217 7.08 -6.34 18.13
CA LEU A 217 6.80 -7.79 18.13
C LEU A 217 7.17 -8.47 16.81
N SER A 218 7.02 -7.75 15.70
CA SER A 218 7.39 -8.22 14.36
C SER A 218 7.78 -7.00 13.52
N HIS A 219 8.79 -7.13 12.67
CA HIS A 219 9.32 -6.02 11.88
C HIS A 219 9.78 -6.51 10.50
N SER A 220 9.59 -5.66 9.50
CA SER A 220 10.11 -5.81 8.13
C SER A 220 11.65 -5.89 8.03
N GLN A 221 12.33 -5.58 9.12
CA GLN A 221 13.78 -5.62 9.31
C GLN A 221 14.03 -6.30 10.65
N GLY A 222 14.49 -7.55 10.63
CA GLY A 222 14.53 -8.40 11.83
C GLY A 222 15.36 -7.86 13.00
N ALA A 223 16.33 -6.97 12.74
CA ALA A 223 17.18 -6.36 13.77
C ALA A 223 16.40 -5.49 14.78
N TYR A 224 15.20 -5.04 14.45
CA TYR A 224 14.36 -4.23 15.35
C TYR A 224 13.37 -5.05 16.17
N ILE A 225 13.29 -6.38 15.99
CA ILE A 225 12.38 -7.22 16.78
C ILE A 225 12.85 -7.22 18.25
N GLY A 226 11.93 -6.87 19.15
CA GLY A 226 12.18 -6.70 20.58
C GLY A 226 12.72 -5.32 20.98
N ALA A 227 12.91 -4.41 20.03
CA ALA A 227 13.29 -3.03 20.34
C ALA A 227 12.16 -2.28 21.05
N ASP A 228 12.53 -1.37 21.95
CA ASP A 228 11.60 -0.51 22.68
C ASP A 228 11.42 0.85 21.98
N PHE A 229 10.22 1.12 21.49
CA PHE A 229 9.86 2.37 20.81
C PHE A 229 9.15 3.35 21.75
N SER A 230 8.99 3.02 23.04
CA SER A 230 8.23 3.80 24.03
C SER A 230 8.74 5.24 24.22
N GLY A 231 10.03 5.45 24.01
CA GLY A 231 10.72 6.74 24.12
C GLY A 231 10.63 7.61 22.86
N THR A 232 10.12 7.09 21.74
CA THR A 232 10.01 7.86 20.50
C THR A 232 8.87 8.88 20.60
N GLY A 233 9.05 10.04 19.94
CA GLY A 233 7.98 11.05 19.84
C GLY A 233 6.73 10.49 19.14
N ALA A 234 6.94 9.71 18.08
CA ALA A 234 5.87 8.97 17.39
C ALA A 234 5.02 8.14 18.34
N PHE A 235 5.66 7.33 19.19
CA PHE A 235 4.93 6.48 20.12
C PHE A 235 4.17 7.29 21.17
N ARG A 236 4.84 8.26 21.82
CA ARG A 236 4.25 9.06 22.90
C ARG A 236 3.07 9.89 22.41
N ASP A 237 3.23 10.53 21.26
CA ASP A 237 2.33 11.60 20.81
C ASP A 237 1.20 11.06 19.91
N ALA A 238 1.42 9.94 19.20
CA ALA A 238 0.44 9.39 18.25
C ALA A 238 -0.05 7.98 18.60
N ILE A 239 0.84 7.07 19.01
CA ILE A 239 0.49 5.65 19.18
C ILE A 239 -0.11 5.35 20.55
N ARG A 240 0.47 5.87 21.63
CA ARG A 240 0.01 5.66 23.00
C ARG A 240 -1.47 6.06 23.21
N PRO A 241 -1.97 7.19 22.66
CA PRO A 241 -3.40 7.53 22.72
C PRO A 241 -4.34 6.47 22.12
N LEU A 242 -3.93 5.72 21.08
CA LEU A 242 -4.75 4.65 20.49
C LEU A 242 -5.04 3.54 21.50
N PHE A 243 -4.05 3.18 22.33
CA PHE A 243 -4.21 2.16 23.35
C PHE A 243 -5.08 2.63 24.51
N GLN A 244 -5.05 3.94 24.79
CA GLN A 244 -5.89 4.58 25.80
C GLN A 244 -7.35 4.80 25.33
N GLY A 245 -7.66 4.48 24.07
CA GLY A 245 -8.99 4.66 23.48
C GLY A 245 -9.33 6.13 23.18
N THR A 246 -8.35 7.03 23.26
CA THR A 246 -8.52 8.47 22.99
C THR A 246 -8.06 8.84 21.57
N GLY A 247 -7.24 7.99 20.94
CA GLY A 247 -6.77 8.17 19.57
C GLY A 247 -7.53 7.31 18.55
N ASN A 248 -7.68 7.86 17.33
CA ASN A 248 -8.12 7.12 16.14
C ASN A 248 -6.90 6.72 15.30
N ASN A 249 -7.09 5.75 14.40
CA ASN A 249 -6.11 5.44 13.35
C ASN A 249 -5.68 6.73 12.63
N GLY A 250 -4.40 6.84 12.27
CA GLY A 250 -3.85 8.10 11.82
C GLY A 250 -2.64 7.99 10.90
N SER A 251 -2.25 9.13 10.35
CA SER A 251 -1.02 9.30 9.58
C SER A 251 -0.42 10.68 9.86
N GLY A 252 0.90 10.80 9.76
CA GLY A 252 1.62 12.03 10.04
C GLY A 252 3.12 11.92 9.77
N PHE A 253 3.85 13.00 10.03
CA PHE A 253 5.30 13.02 9.92
C PHE A 253 5.94 12.93 11.29
N PHE A 254 6.88 12.01 11.43
CA PHE A 254 7.58 11.76 12.68
C PHE A 254 9.05 11.46 12.43
N ARG A 255 9.84 11.40 13.50
CA ARG A 255 11.17 10.82 13.46
C ARG A 255 11.11 9.36 13.90
N ALA A 256 11.63 8.49 13.05
CA ALA A 256 11.83 7.08 13.35
C ALA A 256 12.93 6.89 14.41
N ILE A 257 13.09 5.65 14.88
CA ILE A 257 14.07 5.30 15.92
C ILE A 257 15.52 5.59 15.48
N ASP A 258 15.80 5.46 14.19
CA ASP A 258 17.09 5.76 13.56
C ASP A 258 17.26 7.26 13.23
N GLN A 259 16.38 8.12 13.76
CA GLN A 259 16.34 9.57 13.54
C GLN A 259 16.02 10.01 12.11
N SER A 260 15.59 9.08 11.24
CA SER A 260 15.10 9.43 9.90
C SER A 260 13.74 10.12 9.98
N ASP A 261 13.51 11.13 9.15
CA ASP A 261 12.17 11.69 8.98
C ASP A 261 11.32 10.70 8.16
N VAL A 262 10.14 10.36 8.66
CA VAL A 262 9.26 9.36 8.05
C VAL A 262 7.82 9.88 7.96
N ALA A 263 7.13 9.54 6.87
CA ALA A 263 5.68 9.55 6.84
C ALA A 263 5.18 8.25 7.47
N MET A 264 4.60 8.33 8.66
CA MET A 264 4.09 7.19 9.39
C MET A 264 2.57 7.10 9.25
N SER A 265 2.04 5.89 9.10
CA SER A 265 0.63 5.59 9.31
C SER A 265 0.48 4.40 10.26
N PHE A 266 -0.53 4.46 11.12
CA PHE A 266 -0.76 3.47 12.15
C PHE A 266 -2.23 3.12 12.27
N ILE A 267 -2.51 1.84 12.51
CA ILE A 267 -3.86 1.30 12.67
C ILE A 267 -3.90 0.26 13.80
N ARG A 268 -4.98 0.28 14.56
CA ARG A 268 -5.28 -0.77 15.54
C ARG A 268 -6.18 -1.84 14.87
N PRO A 269 -5.68 -3.04 14.54
CA PRO A 269 -6.38 -4.00 13.68
C PRO A 269 -7.60 -4.69 14.33
N ALA A 270 -7.82 -4.53 15.63
CA ALA A 270 -9.02 -4.95 16.35
C ALA A 270 -9.07 -4.24 17.72
N ARG A 271 -9.89 -4.72 18.66
CA ARG A 271 -9.85 -4.27 20.07
C ARG A 271 -8.62 -4.79 20.84
N VAL A 272 -7.69 -5.45 20.16
CA VAL A 272 -6.46 -5.98 20.76
C VAL A 272 -5.44 -4.87 21.09
N PRO A 273 -4.58 -5.05 22.10
CA PRO A 273 -3.51 -4.10 22.45
C PRO A 273 -2.30 -4.19 21.51
N LEU A 274 -2.56 -4.21 20.20
CA LEU A 274 -1.56 -4.22 19.13
C LEU A 274 -1.82 -3.07 18.16
N VAL A 275 -0.76 -2.49 17.60
CA VAL A 275 -0.83 -1.49 16.54
C VAL A 275 0.08 -1.92 15.39
N VAL A 276 -0.44 -1.86 14.18
CA VAL A 276 0.35 -1.99 12.96
C VAL A 276 0.82 -0.60 12.58
N VAL A 277 2.11 -0.45 12.36
CA VAL A 277 2.73 0.78 11.90
C VAL A 277 3.41 0.56 10.57
N VAL A 278 3.23 1.50 9.66
CA VAL A 278 3.95 1.58 8.40
C VAL A 278 4.64 2.94 8.33
N GLU A 279 5.93 2.91 8.10
CA GLU A 279 6.76 4.09 7.88
C GLU A 279 7.23 4.11 6.43
N ARG A 280 7.03 5.24 5.76
CA ARG A 280 7.70 5.59 4.51
C ARG A 280 8.82 6.55 4.85
N ILE A 281 10.06 6.10 4.74
CA ILE A 281 11.25 6.92 4.95
C ILE A 281 11.24 8.04 3.92
N ALA A 282 11.35 9.29 4.37
CA ALA A 282 11.69 10.39 3.47
C ALA A 282 13.08 10.04 2.93
N GLY A 283 13.13 9.52 1.70
CA GLY A 283 14.39 9.12 1.07
C GLY A 283 15.38 10.24 1.31
N ALA A 284 16.56 9.90 1.87
CA ALA A 284 17.60 10.87 2.23
C ALA A 284 17.65 11.86 1.09
N ARG A 285 17.16 13.09 1.35
CA ARG A 285 16.86 14.09 0.30
C ARG A 285 17.91 13.92 -0.75
N PHE A 286 17.55 13.38 -1.92
CA PHE A 286 18.49 13.30 -3.03
C PHE A 286 18.71 14.76 -3.41
N SER A 287 19.66 15.34 -2.69
CA SER A 287 20.12 16.70 -2.75
C SER A 287 20.99 16.71 -4.00
N GLY A 288 20.34 16.64 -5.16
CA GLY A 288 21.03 16.31 -6.39
C GLY A 288 20.09 15.77 -7.46
N LEU A 289 19.35 16.69 -8.07
CA LEU A 289 18.93 16.65 -9.48
C LEU A 289 17.92 15.62 -10.04
N LEU A 290 17.62 14.46 -9.43
CA LEU A 290 16.91 13.40 -10.18
C LEU A 290 15.79 12.66 -9.43
N ALA A 291 14.78 13.39 -8.92
CA ALA A 291 13.50 12.79 -8.51
C ALA A 291 12.40 13.11 -9.55
N GLN A 292 12.03 12.08 -10.32
CA GLN A 292 10.91 11.94 -11.28
C GLN A 292 9.54 12.30 -10.61
N ASP A 293 8.48 12.77 -11.27
CA ASP A 293 8.15 12.84 -12.71
C ASP A 293 7.18 14.00 -13.07
N SER A 294 6.88 14.89 -12.12
CA SER A 294 6.05 16.10 -12.37
C SER A 294 6.71 17.38 -11.84
N GLY A 295 7.48 17.26 -10.74
CA GLY A 295 8.23 18.36 -10.16
C GLY A 295 9.41 18.82 -11.01
N VAL A 296 10.03 17.94 -11.80
CA VAL A 296 11.18 18.30 -12.66
C VAL A 296 10.75 19.29 -13.73
N TRP A 297 9.61 19.06 -14.41
CA TRP A 297 9.11 19.99 -15.42
C TRP A 297 8.76 21.34 -14.82
N MET A 298 8.20 21.38 -13.61
CA MET A 298 7.92 22.64 -12.91
C MET A 298 9.20 23.34 -12.44
N ARG A 299 10.19 22.62 -11.90
CA ARG A 299 11.48 23.18 -11.47
C ARG A 299 12.32 23.64 -12.66
N LEU A 300 12.33 22.88 -13.76
CA LEU A 300 12.97 23.23 -15.02
C LEU A 300 12.26 24.44 -15.65
N ALA A 301 10.93 24.47 -15.69
CA ALA A 301 10.18 25.63 -16.16
C ALA A 301 10.44 26.87 -15.30
N ALA A 302 10.53 26.73 -13.97
CA ALA A 302 10.86 27.82 -13.07
C ALA A 302 12.31 28.30 -13.24
N GLN A 303 13.28 27.40 -13.39
CA GLN A 303 14.68 27.73 -13.66
C GLN A 303 14.86 28.38 -15.03
N ILE A 304 14.22 27.84 -16.07
CA ILE A 304 14.20 28.43 -17.42
C ILE A 304 13.55 29.82 -17.37
N ALA A 305 12.43 29.99 -16.66
CA ALA A 305 11.79 31.29 -16.51
C ALA A 305 12.68 32.30 -15.75
N ALA A 306 13.38 31.86 -14.71
CA ALA A 306 14.32 32.70 -13.96
C ALA A 306 15.53 33.11 -14.81
N VAL A 307 16.13 32.15 -15.52
CA VAL A 307 17.25 32.40 -16.43
C VAL A 307 16.81 33.30 -17.58
N ALA A 308 15.67 33.03 -18.21
CA ALA A 308 15.09 33.87 -19.25
C ALA A 308 14.81 35.29 -18.75
N GLY A 309 14.24 35.44 -17.55
CA GLY A 309 14.02 36.74 -16.91
C GLY A 309 15.34 37.49 -16.64
N MET A 310 16.37 36.79 -16.17
CA MET A 310 17.70 37.36 -15.96
C MET A 310 18.36 37.79 -17.28
N LEU A 311 18.21 36.98 -18.33
CA LEU A 311 18.76 37.24 -19.66
C LEU A 311 18.06 38.45 -20.31
N VAL A 312 16.74 38.57 -20.19
CA VAL A 312 15.97 39.77 -20.59
C VAL A 312 16.44 41.00 -19.82
N PHE A 313 16.66 40.88 -18.50
CA PHE A 313 17.19 41.97 -17.69
C PHE A 313 18.59 42.40 -18.16
N PHE A 314 19.50 41.45 -18.42
CA PHE A 314 20.83 41.75 -18.95
C PHE A 314 20.77 42.41 -20.33
N ILE A 315 19.86 41.97 -21.22
CA ILE A 315 19.65 42.60 -22.53
C ILE A 315 19.17 44.04 -22.37
N VAL A 316 18.21 44.29 -21.46
CA VAL A 316 17.70 45.65 -21.19
C VAL A 316 18.80 46.54 -20.58
N VAL A 317 19.58 46.02 -19.63
CA VAL A 317 20.70 46.76 -19.03
C VAL A 317 21.81 46.99 -20.05
N ALA A 318 22.12 46.00 -20.90
CA ALA A 318 23.14 46.12 -21.94
C ALA A 318 22.72 47.12 -23.02
N THR A 319 21.46 47.09 -23.48
CA THR A 319 20.94 48.08 -24.44
C THR A 319 20.87 49.47 -23.84
N TRP A 320 20.48 49.60 -22.56
CA TRP A 320 20.52 50.87 -21.85
C TRP A 320 21.95 51.40 -21.67
N ARG A 321 22.88 50.54 -21.24
CA ARG A 321 24.31 50.84 -21.09
C ARG A 321 24.95 51.15 -22.43
N PHE A 322 24.58 50.46 -23.51
CA PHE A 322 25.05 50.74 -24.87
C PHE A 322 24.49 52.05 -25.40
N GLY A 323 23.25 52.41 -25.04
CA GLY A 323 22.68 53.72 -25.30
C GLY A 323 23.36 54.85 -24.52
N LEU A 324 23.78 54.58 -23.28
CA LEU A 324 24.59 55.50 -22.47
C LEU A 324 26.04 55.59 -22.98
N ARG A 325 26.64 54.47 -23.38
CA ARG A 325 27.97 54.40 -23.99
C ARG A 325 28.00 55.11 -25.33
N ARG A 326 27.07 54.87 -26.27
CA ARG A 326 26.97 55.70 -27.49
C ARG A 326 26.87 57.21 -27.23
N ARG A 327 26.35 57.63 -26.08
CA ARG A 327 26.32 59.04 -25.67
C ARG A 327 27.61 59.50 -24.98
N ALA A 328 28.33 58.60 -24.34
CA ALA A 328 29.63 58.84 -23.72
C ALA A 328 30.78 58.71 -24.73
N ASP A 329 30.75 57.72 -25.61
CA ASP A 329 31.64 57.48 -26.75
C ASP A 329 31.52 58.62 -27.77
N ALA A 330 30.33 59.18 -28.03
CA ALA A 330 30.21 60.44 -28.78
C ALA A 330 30.87 61.66 -28.09
N ALA A 331 31.19 61.54 -26.79
CA ALA A 331 31.95 62.53 -26.01
C ALA A 331 33.42 62.11 -25.77
N ALA A 332 33.75 60.82 -25.90
CA ALA A 332 35.06 60.23 -25.67
C ALA A 332 35.82 59.97 -26.99
N ASP A 333 35.15 59.87 -28.14
CA ASP A 333 35.76 59.88 -29.48
C ASP A 333 36.46 61.22 -29.78
N MET A 334 36.21 62.28 -28.98
CA MET A 334 37.04 63.51 -28.98
C MET A 334 38.31 63.40 -28.13
N GLN A 335 38.48 62.32 -27.36
CA GLN A 335 39.50 62.19 -26.31
C GLN A 335 40.30 60.87 -26.42
N GLU A 336 39.79 59.89 -27.16
CA GLU A 336 40.38 58.56 -27.39
C GLU A 336 41.04 58.43 -28.79
N GLU A 337 41.31 59.57 -29.46
CA GLU A 337 42.33 59.67 -30.52
C GLU A 337 43.74 59.91 -29.93
N ALA A 338 43.86 60.08 -28.60
CA ALA A 338 45.10 60.40 -27.89
C ALA A 338 45.81 59.20 -27.22
N ASP A 339 45.10 58.14 -26.82
CA ASP A 339 45.66 57.14 -25.87
C ASP A 339 45.75 55.70 -26.40
N MET A 340 45.46 55.43 -27.69
CA MET A 340 45.67 54.10 -28.30
C MET A 340 47.10 53.89 -28.82
N ARG A 341 48.08 53.94 -27.91
CA ARG A 341 49.43 53.37 -28.06
C ARG A 341 49.87 52.77 -26.72
N GLU A 342 49.61 51.47 -26.51
CA GLU A 342 50.12 50.54 -25.46
C GLU A 342 48.96 49.63 -25.02
N ASP A 343 49.04 48.31 -24.86
CA ASP A 343 50.09 47.32 -25.05
C ASP A 343 49.39 45.95 -25.00
N ALA A 344 49.91 44.96 -25.73
CA ALA A 344 49.28 43.65 -25.88
C ALA A 344 50.06 42.55 -25.15
N GLY A 345 49.33 41.68 -24.43
CA GLY A 345 49.63 40.24 -24.41
C GLY A 345 50.03 39.63 -23.07
N ARG A 346 49.31 38.56 -22.67
CA ARG A 346 49.82 37.18 -22.54
C ARG A 346 48.75 36.22 -21.98
N PRO A 347 48.67 34.97 -22.46
CA PRO A 347 47.94 33.87 -21.83
C PRO A 347 48.91 32.95 -21.06
N ASP A 348 48.41 32.15 -20.10
CA ASP A 348 49.13 30.94 -19.68
C ASP A 348 48.20 29.81 -19.22
N MET A 349 48.60 28.60 -19.63
CA MET A 349 47.90 27.32 -19.52
C MET A 349 48.14 26.64 -18.17
N ALA A 350 47.11 25.95 -17.64
CA ALA A 350 47.29 24.88 -16.66
C ALA A 350 46.17 23.84 -16.79
N VAL A 351 46.37 22.81 -17.62
CA VAL A 351 45.49 21.64 -17.72
C VAL A 351 46.36 20.39 -17.61
N GLY A 352 46.38 19.75 -16.43
CA GLY A 352 47.21 18.56 -16.21
C GLY A 352 46.83 17.66 -15.03
N LEU A 353 45.85 18.02 -14.19
CA LEU A 353 45.49 17.24 -13.00
C LEU A 353 44.00 16.84 -12.91
N GLU A 354 43.16 17.21 -13.89
CA GLU A 354 41.72 16.93 -13.85
C GLU A 354 41.30 15.57 -14.46
N LEU A 355 42.19 14.88 -15.17
CA LEU A 355 41.82 13.71 -15.97
C LEU A 355 41.44 12.47 -15.12
N SER A 356 42.05 12.26 -13.95
CA SER A 356 41.77 11.06 -13.14
C SER A 356 40.43 11.16 -12.39
N GLY A 357 40.06 12.36 -11.95
CA GLY A 357 38.74 12.64 -11.40
C GLY A 357 37.65 12.46 -12.45
N TYR A 358 37.94 12.86 -13.69
CA TYR A 358 37.03 12.72 -14.82
C TYR A 358 36.71 11.25 -15.15
N ILE A 359 37.70 10.36 -15.11
CA ILE A 359 37.49 8.92 -15.39
C ILE A 359 36.60 8.28 -14.31
N ALA A 360 36.85 8.57 -13.02
CA ALA A 360 36.02 8.04 -11.94
C ALA A 360 34.58 8.60 -11.96
N GLN A 361 34.41 9.85 -12.36
CA GLN A 361 33.09 10.44 -12.58
C GLN A 361 32.37 9.81 -13.77
N LEU A 362 33.10 9.49 -14.84
CA LEU A 362 32.55 8.84 -16.03
C LEU A 362 32.04 7.42 -15.72
N ASP A 363 32.79 6.64 -14.91
CA ASP A 363 32.37 5.29 -14.54
C ASP A 363 31.16 5.27 -13.61
N ARG A 364 31.05 6.25 -12.70
CA ARG A 364 29.85 6.45 -11.87
C ARG A 364 28.64 6.83 -12.72
N ALA A 365 28.82 7.75 -13.66
CA ALA A 365 27.75 8.17 -14.58
C ALA A 365 27.24 6.99 -15.43
N LYS A 366 28.14 6.09 -15.89
CA LYS A 366 27.75 4.87 -16.62
C LYS A 366 27.01 3.86 -15.75
N ALA A 367 27.40 3.70 -14.49
CA ALA A 367 26.70 2.82 -13.55
C ALA A 367 25.28 3.34 -13.28
N GLU A 368 25.13 4.65 -13.07
CA GLU A 368 23.84 5.32 -12.90
C GLU A 368 22.98 5.20 -14.16
N GLU A 369 23.55 5.40 -15.36
CA GLU A 369 22.84 5.23 -16.63
C GLU A 369 22.27 3.80 -16.77
N ASN A 370 23.04 2.78 -16.40
CA ASN A 370 22.57 1.39 -16.45
C ASN A 370 21.44 1.10 -15.45
N ILE A 371 21.47 1.69 -14.26
CA ILE A 371 20.39 1.56 -13.27
C ILE A 371 19.12 2.22 -13.80
N LEU A 372 19.22 3.47 -14.27
CA LEU A 372 18.09 4.22 -14.83
C LEU A 372 17.49 3.51 -16.04
N ARG A 373 18.34 2.90 -16.89
CA ARG A 373 17.88 2.14 -18.05
C ARG A 373 17.10 0.88 -17.65
N ASN A 374 17.52 0.20 -16.59
CA ASN A 374 16.78 -0.95 -16.05
C ASN A 374 15.45 -0.51 -15.41
N GLU A 375 15.43 0.59 -14.67
CA GLU A 375 14.20 1.13 -14.08
C GLU A 375 13.20 1.59 -15.14
N LEU A 376 13.68 2.29 -16.17
CA LEU A 376 12.87 2.69 -17.32
C LEU A 376 12.24 1.47 -18.01
N MET A 377 13.02 0.41 -18.22
CA MET A 377 12.52 -0.82 -18.82
C MET A 377 11.41 -1.47 -17.97
N ILE A 378 11.57 -1.53 -16.64
CA ILE A 378 10.54 -2.06 -15.72
C ILE A 378 9.27 -1.19 -15.75
N ALA A 379 9.43 0.14 -15.77
CA ALA A 379 8.31 1.08 -15.82
C ALA A 379 7.56 1.00 -17.16
N GLU A 380 8.27 0.92 -18.29
CA GLU A 380 7.69 0.72 -19.62
C GLU A 380 6.91 -0.60 -19.69
N GLU A 381 7.45 -1.68 -19.12
CA GLU A 381 6.75 -2.96 -19.00
C GLU A 381 5.51 -2.87 -18.11
N ALA A 382 5.55 -2.12 -17.00
CA ALA A 382 4.40 -1.91 -16.13
C ALA A 382 3.29 -1.10 -16.83
N VAL A 383 3.64 -0.02 -17.53
CA VAL A 383 2.69 0.79 -18.32
C VAL A 383 2.10 -0.03 -19.46
N LYS A 384 2.91 -0.84 -20.15
CA LYS A 384 2.44 -1.75 -21.20
C LYS A 384 1.44 -2.77 -20.63
N ARG A 385 1.74 -3.34 -19.46
CA ARG A 385 0.84 -4.27 -18.74
C ARG A 385 -0.47 -3.60 -18.32
N ALA A 386 -0.44 -2.36 -17.85
CA ALA A 386 -1.64 -1.61 -17.46
C ALA A 386 -2.52 -1.23 -18.67
N ARG A 387 -1.89 -0.85 -19.80
CA ARG A 387 -2.60 -0.60 -21.07
C ARG A 387 -3.28 -1.87 -21.57
N GLN A 388 -2.55 -2.99 -21.61
CA GLN A 388 -3.10 -4.28 -22.02
C GLN A 388 -4.30 -4.70 -21.15
N GLU A 389 -4.20 -4.52 -19.83
CA GLU A 389 -5.31 -4.78 -18.91
C GLU A 389 -6.52 -3.87 -19.20
N THR A 390 -6.28 -2.58 -19.41
CA THR A 390 -7.35 -1.63 -19.74
C THR A 390 -8.04 -2.00 -21.05
N ASP A 391 -7.28 -2.39 -22.07
CA ASP A 391 -7.82 -2.82 -23.37
C ASP A 391 -8.64 -4.12 -23.25
N ILE A 392 -8.16 -5.08 -22.46
CA ILE A 392 -8.88 -6.34 -22.17
C ILE A 392 -10.21 -6.02 -21.48
N VAL A 393 -10.21 -5.21 -20.42
CA VAL A 393 -11.44 -4.83 -19.70
C VAL A 393 -12.40 -4.06 -20.61
N ALA A 394 -11.90 -3.08 -21.38
CA ALA A 394 -12.73 -2.31 -22.32
C ALA A 394 -13.31 -3.17 -23.45
N SER A 395 -12.58 -4.19 -23.92
CA SER A 395 -13.11 -5.17 -24.87
C SER A 395 -14.25 -5.99 -24.27
N PHE A 396 -14.09 -6.43 -23.01
CA PHE A 396 -15.12 -7.18 -22.29
C PHE A 396 -16.38 -6.34 -22.06
N GLU A 397 -16.25 -5.07 -21.67
CA GLU A 397 -17.39 -4.16 -21.44
C GLU A 397 -18.21 -4.00 -22.73
N ARG A 398 -17.55 -3.80 -23.88
CA ARG A 398 -18.22 -3.73 -25.19
C ARG A 398 -18.87 -5.05 -25.59
N ASP A 399 -18.14 -6.15 -25.46
CA ASP A 399 -18.59 -7.46 -25.90
C ASP A 399 -19.72 -8.02 -25.04
N SER A 400 -19.69 -7.77 -23.74
CA SER A 400 -20.75 -8.18 -22.81
C SER A 400 -22.03 -7.39 -23.08
N ALA A 401 -21.95 -6.09 -23.33
CA ALA A 401 -23.11 -5.26 -23.65
C ALA A 401 -23.90 -5.74 -24.89
N LEU A 402 -23.24 -6.44 -25.82
CA LEU A 402 -23.87 -7.00 -27.03
C LEU A 402 -24.46 -8.41 -26.83
N ALA A 403 -24.14 -9.08 -25.72
CA ALA A 403 -24.62 -10.43 -25.45
C ALA A 403 -26.10 -10.43 -25.08
N ARG A 404 -26.89 -11.30 -25.72
CA ARG A 404 -28.34 -11.45 -25.46
C ARG A 404 -28.67 -12.62 -24.52
N ASP A 405 -27.71 -13.51 -24.30
CA ASP A 405 -27.88 -14.72 -23.50
C ASP A 405 -26.99 -14.60 -22.24
N PRO A 406 -27.54 -14.81 -21.03
CA PRO A 406 -26.76 -14.82 -19.78
C PRO A 406 -25.56 -15.77 -19.86
N ARG A 407 -25.70 -16.94 -20.51
CA ARG A 407 -24.59 -17.89 -20.65
C ARG A 407 -23.44 -17.31 -21.47
N GLN A 408 -23.75 -16.49 -22.49
CA GLN A 408 -22.71 -15.81 -23.28
C GLN A 408 -21.99 -14.74 -22.45
N VAL A 409 -22.71 -13.99 -21.60
CA VAL A 409 -22.09 -13.01 -20.69
C VAL A 409 -21.14 -13.73 -19.72
N ALA A 410 -21.60 -14.81 -19.09
CA ALA A 410 -20.78 -15.62 -18.19
C ALA A 410 -19.55 -16.18 -18.91
N LYS A 411 -19.72 -16.72 -20.12
CA LYS A 411 -18.61 -17.28 -20.91
C LYS A 411 -17.57 -16.21 -21.23
N LYS A 412 -18.00 -15.04 -21.73
CA LYS A 412 -17.10 -13.92 -22.01
C LYS A 412 -16.36 -13.44 -20.77
N MET A 413 -17.04 -13.38 -19.62
CA MET A 413 -16.42 -13.01 -18.35
C MET A 413 -15.34 -14.03 -17.98
N VAL A 414 -15.65 -15.33 -18.01
CA VAL A 414 -14.70 -16.39 -17.65
C VAL A 414 -13.51 -16.46 -18.61
N ASP A 415 -13.74 -16.35 -19.92
CA ASP A 415 -12.67 -16.30 -20.93
C ASP A 415 -11.74 -15.10 -20.73
N THR A 416 -12.31 -13.93 -20.39
CA THR A 416 -11.53 -12.70 -20.19
C THR A 416 -10.75 -12.76 -18.88
N VAL A 417 -11.39 -13.20 -17.79
CA VAL A 417 -10.73 -13.34 -16.47
C VAL A 417 -9.61 -14.38 -16.55
N SER A 418 -9.85 -15.49 -17.23
CA SER A 418 -8.83 -16.53 -17.41
C SER A 418 -7.60 -15.98 -18.13
N ARG A 419 -7.81 -15.19 -19.20
CA ARG A 419 -6.72 -14.51 -19.93
C ARG A 419 -6.02 -13.44 -19.10
N LEU A 420 -6.77 -12.66 -18.32
CA LEU A 420 -6.23 -11.58 -17.50
C LEU A 420 -5.35 -12.09 -16.37
N CYS A 421 -5.74 -13.21 -15.74
CA CYS A 421 -5.05 -13.80 -14.60
C CYS A 421 -4.11 -14.96 -15.00
N SER A 422 -3.98 -15.25 -16.30
CA SER A 422 -3.22 -16.41 -16.82
C SER A 422 -3.56 -17.73 -16.13
N SER A 423 -4.82 -17.89 -15.70
CA SER A 423 -5.25 -18.95 -14.78
C SER A 423 -6.60 -19.53 -15.19
N PRO A 424 -6.88 -20.81 -14.88
CA PRO A 424 -8.20 -21.37 -15.16
C PRO A 424 -9.29 -20.65 -14.36
N ALA A 425 -10.40 -20.33 -15.01
CA ALA A 425 -11.52 -19.66 -14.38
C ALA A 425 -12.83 -20.44 -14.60
N MET A 426 -13.76 -20.31 -13.66
CA MET A 426 -15.06 -20.97 -13.67
C MET A 426 -16.14 -20.02 -13.20
N PHE A 427 -17.35 -20.17 -13.73
CA PHE A 427 -18.53 -19.45 -13.24
C PHE A 427 -19.64 -20.42 -12.88
N PHE A 428 -20.10 -20.33 -11.64
CA PHE A 428 -21.20 -21.10 -11.11
C PHE A 428 -22.46 -20.22 -11.08
N ALA A 429 -23.46 -20.53 -11.91
CA ALA A 429 -24.73 -19.83 -11.92
C ALA A 429 -25.53 -20.21 -10.66
N PHE A 430 -26.07 -19.20 -9.97
CA PHE A 430 -26.89 -19.45 -8.78
C PHE A 430 -28.35 -19.71 -9.17
N HIS A 431 -28.87 -20.86 -8.74
CA HIS A 431 -30.25 -21.26 -8.93
C HIS A 431 -31.02 -21.10 -7.61
N GLU A 432 -31.81 -20.03 -7.52
CA GLU A 432 -32.54 -19.67 -6.31
C GLU A 432 -33.53 -20.76 -5.85
N GLY A 433 -34.25 -21.39 -6.79
CA GLY A 433 -35.28 -22.39 -6.46
C GLY A 433 -34.74 -23.63 -5.74
N ILE A 434 -33.49 -24.03 -6.04
CA ILE A 434 -32.82 -25.17 -5.39
C ILE A 434 -31.71 -24.74 -4.43
N ARG A 435 -31.51 -23.42 -4.26
CA ARG A 435 -30.43 -22.80 -3.48
C ARG A 435 -29.07 -23.47 -3.71
N ALA A 436 -28.71 -23.64 -4.98
CA ALA A 436 -27.44 -24.25 -5.37
C ALA A 436 -26.76 -23.43 -6.47
N ALA A 437 -25.43 -23.40 -6.44
CA ALA A 437 -24.62 -22.85 -7.50
C ALA A 437 -24.15 -24.00 -8.40
N VAL A 438 -24.39 -23.89 -9.71
CA VAL A 438 -24.11 -24.93 -10.70
C VAL A 438 -23.12 -24.39 -11.72
N LEU A 439 -22.06 -25.15 -12.01
CA LEU A 439 -21.06 -24.77 -13.00
C LEU A 439 -21.72 -24.58 -14.36
N SER A 440 -21.61 -23.37 -14.89
CA SER A 440 -22.24 -22.94 -16.14
C SER A 440 -21.22 -22.84 -17.27
N THR A 441 -20.02 -22.33 -16.97
CA THR A 441 -18.95 -22.14 -17.94
C THR A 441 -17.59 -22.12 -17.27
N GLU A 442 -16.57 -22.53 -18.02
CA GLU A 442 -15.18 -22.65 -17.60
C GLU A 442 -14.24 -22.29 -18.75
N SER A 443 -13.02 -21.83 -18.45
CA SER A 443 -11.99 -21.47 -19.43
C SER A 443 -10.59 -21.58 -18.84
N GLY A 444 -9.57 -21.70 -19.70
CA GLY A 444 -8.16 -21.76 -19.30
C GLY A 444 -7.67 -23.10 -18.75
N PHE A 445 -8.43 -24.18 -18.95
CA PHE A 445 -7.99 -25.53 -18.62
C PHE A 445 -7.18 -26.15 -19.78
N ASP A 446 -6.14 -26.90 -19.43
CA ASP A 446 -5.39 -27.70 -20.41
C ASP A 446 -6.31 -28.74 -21.08
N PRO A 447 -6.01 -29.19 -22.31
CA PRO A 447 -6.74 -30.27 -22.96
C PRO A 447 -6.79 -31.53 -22.06
N GLY A 448 -8.00 -31.93 -21.64
CA GLY A 448 -8.21 -33.05 -20.71
C GLY A 448 -8.11 -32.69 -19.22
N GLY A 449 -7.77 -31.44 -18.89
CA GLY A 449 -7.72 -30.89 -17.54
C GLY A 449 -9.04 -30.25 -17.06
N SER A 450 -10.06 -30.14 -17.91
CA SER A 450 -11.41 -29.74 -17.49
C SER A 450 -11.90 -30.64 -16.38
N PRO A 451 -12.47 -30.10 -15.29
CA PRO A 451 -13.17 -30.90 -14.30
C PRO A 451 -14.45 -31.47 -14.93
N GLY A 452 -14.32 -32.59 -15.63
CA GLY A 452 -15.43 -33.20 -16.37
C GLY A 452 -16.65 -33.46 -15.49
N GLY A 453 -17.84 -33.23 -16.06
CA GLY A 453 -19.13 -33.50 -15.41
C GLY A 453 -19.80 -32.26 -14.80
N ALA A 454 -21.01 -32.45 -14.27
CA ALA A 454 -21.74 -31.38 -13.61
C ALA A 454 -21.17 -31.14 -12.20
N MET A 455 -20.66 -29.93 -11.96
CA MET A 455 -20.26 -29.47 -10.62
C MET A 455 -21.35 -28.59 -10.03
N SER A 456 -21.74 -28.87 -8.79
CA SER A 456 -22.66 -28.01 -8.04
C SER A 456 -22.39 -28.06 -6.54
N PHE A 457 -22.78 -27.01 -5.84
CA PHE A 457 -22.71 -26.96 -4.38
C PHE A 457 -23.90 -26.18 -3.80
N PRO A 458 -24.34 -26.53 -2.58
CA PRO A 458 -25.40 -25.79 -1.90
C PRO A 458 -24.89 -24.39 -1.50
N VAL A 459 -25.79 -23.43 -1.55
CA VAL A 459 -25.57 -22.06 -1.07
C VAL A 459 -26.51 -21.84 0.11
N ASP A 460 -25.91 -21.78 1.30
CA ASP A 460 -26.66 -21.56 2.54
C ASP A 460 -27.09 -20.09 2.72
N GLN A 461 -28.02 -19.88 3.65
CA GLN A 461 -28.58 -18.58 3.97
C GLN A 461 -27.52 -17.61 4.52
N THR A 462 -26.57 -18.11 5.32
CA THR A 462 -25.52 -17.31 5.93
C THR A 462 -24.60 -16.70 4.87
N MET A 463 -24.22 -17.46 3.86
CA MET A 463 -23.43 -16.97 2.72
C MET A 463 -24.20 -15.93 1.91
N LEU A 464 -25.51 -16.14 1.68
CA LEU A 464 -26.35 -15.16 1.00
C LEU A 464 -26.39 -13.84 1.77
N GLU A 465 -26.65 -13.88 3.08
CA GLU A 465 -26.70 -12.69 3.94
C GLU A 465 -25.36 -11.95 3.98
N ALA A 466 -24.25 -12.68 4.12
CA ALA A 466 -22.91 -12.11 4.07
C ALA A 466 -22.64 -11.42 2.73
N THR A 467 -23.07 -12.04 1.63
CA THR A 467 -22.95 -11.47 0.28
C THR A 467 -23.76 -10.18 0.17
N MET A 468 -25.01 -10.17 0.63
CA MET A 468 -25.86 -8.98 0.58
C MET A 468 -25.28 -7.85 1.43
N HIS A 469 -24.76 -8.16 2.61
CA HIS A 469 -24.08 -7.19 3.48
C HIS A 469 -22.82 -6.58 2.85
N ALA A 470 -22.04 -7.35 2.10
CA ALA A 470 -20.88 -6.80 1.39
C ALA A 470 -21.33 -5.83 0.28
N VAL A 471 -22.34 -6.22 -0.51
CA VAL A 471 -22.82 -5.40 -1.62
C VAL A 471 -23.46 -4.10 -1.15
N THR A 472 -24.17 -4.10 -0.01
CA THR A 472 -24.72 -2.86 0.56
C THR A 472 -23.64 -1.88 1.04
N ARG A 473 -22.44 -2.36 1.34
CA ARG A 473 -21.25 -1.52 1.61
C ARG A 473 -20.51 -1.09 0.34
N GLY A 474 -20.98 -1.49 -0.85
CA GLY A 474 -20.28 -1.27 -2.11
C GLY A 474 -19.09 -2.22 -2.32
N GLU A 475 -18.93 -3.24 -1.50
CA GLU A 475 -17.86 -4.23 -1.60
C GLU A 475 -18.29 -5.42 -2.49
N CYS A 476 -17.32 -6.14 -3.04
CA CYS A 476 -17.57 -7.43 -3.68
C CYS A 476 -17.39 -8.54 -2.65
N ALA A 477 -18.39 -9.41 -2.47
CA ALA A 477 -18.31 -10.47 -1.48
C ALA A 477 -17.27 -11.52 -1.89
N TYR A 478 -16.30 -11.76 -1.00
CA TYR A 478 -15.25 -12.75 -1.19
C TYR A 478 -15.69 -14.10 -0.62
N LEU A 479 -15.53 -15.16 -1.40
CA LEU A 479 -16.12 -16.49 -1.13
C LEU A 479 -15.06 -17.61 -1.09
N SER A 480 -13.78 -17.30 -1.09
CA SER A 480 -12.72 -18.33 -1.08
C SER A 480 -12.70 -19.16 0.20
N GLU A 481 -13.23 -18.61 1.29
CA GLU A 481 -13.35 -19.29 2.57
C GLU A 481 -14.65 -20.09 2.69
N TYR A 482 -15.51 -20.11 1.66
CA TYR A 482 -16.78 -20.80 1.70
C TYR A 482 -16.58 -22.32 1.66
N PRO A 483 -16.86 -23.08 2.75
CA PRO A 483 -16.41 -24.46 2.86
C PRO A 483 -16.99 -25.42 1.80
N PRO A 484 -18.29 -25.33 1.40
CA PRO A 484 -18.83 -26.17 0.34
C PRO A 484 -18.11 -25.97 -1.00
N LEU A 485 -17.78 -24.72 -1.34
CA LEU A 485 -17.03 -24.41 -2.55
C LEU A 485 -15.60 -24.94 -2.46
N ALA A 486 -14.88 -24.67 -1.36
CA ALA A 486 -13.51 -25.13 -1.18
C ALA A 486 -13.37 -26.66 -1.27
N LYS A 487 -14.29 -27.40 -0.62
CA LYS A 487 -14.33 -28.87 -0.69
C LYS A 487 -14.58 -29.37 -2.11
N LEU A 488 -15.52 -28.76 -2.83
CA LEU A 488 -15.83 -29.12 -4.21
C LEU A 488 -14.62 -28.89 -5.13
N LEU A 489 -13.99 -27.72 -5.04
CA LEU A 489 -12.85 -27.37 -5.87
C LEU A 489 -11.66 -28.29 -5.59
N LEU A 490 -11.34 -28.53 -4.32
CA LEU A 490 -10.27 -29.46 -3.95
C LEU A 490 -10.54 -30.87 -4.50
N ALA A 491 -11.76 -31.37 -4.36
CA ALA A 491 -12.13 -32.71 -4.83
C ALA A 491 -12.11 -32.87 -6.35
N ARG A 492 -12.48 -31.81 -7.10
CA ARG A 492 -12.63 -31.89 -8.57
C ARG A 492 -11.44 -31.41 -9.36
N THR A 493 -10.69 -30.46 -8.82
CA THR A 493 -9.57 -29.82 -9.53
C THR A 493 -8.21 -30.11 -8.87
N GLY A 494 -8.20 -30.62 -7.63
CA GLY A 494 -6.99 -30.78 -6.83
C GLY A 494 -6.36 -29.47 -6.38
N VAL A 495 -7.03 -28.33 -6.60
CA VAL A 495 -6.51 -26.99 -6.28
C VAL A 495 -7.01 -26.54 -4.92
N ALA A 496 -6.09 -26.31 -3.98
CA ALA A 496 -6.39 -25.76 -2.65
C ALA A 496 -6.42 -24.23 -2.61
N HIS A 497 -5.67 -23.56 -3.50
CA HIS A 497 -5.57 -22.10 -3.55
C HIS A 497 -6.37 -21.55 -4.73
N PHE A 498 -7.47 -20.86 -4.42
CA PHE A 498 -8.34 -20.22 -5.39
C PHE A 498 -8.86 -18.89 -4.84
N GLU A 499 -9.25 -18.00 -5.74
CA GLU A 499 -10.01 -16.79 -5.41
C GLU A 499 -11.44 -16.94 -5.92
N ALA A 500 -12.43 -16.59 -5.11
CA ALA A 500 -13.83 -16.64 -5.48
C ALA A 500 -14.57 -15.36 -5.07
N TRP A 501 -15.44 -14.88 -5.96
CA TRP A 501 -16.22 -13.67 -5.76
C TRP A 501 -17.68 -13.87 -6.14
N ALA A 502 -18.58 -13.26 -5.37
CA ALA A 502 -19.99 -13.19 -5.72
C ALA A 502 -20.22 -12.23 -6.88
N VAL A 503 -20.96 -12.70 -7.89
CA VAL A 503 -21.52 -11.87 -8.96
C VAL A 503 -22.96 -11.56 -8.59
N THR A 504 -23.27 -10.27 -8.37
CA THR A 504 -24.57 -9.82 -7.87
C THR A 504 -25.27 -8.87 -8.83
N GLY A 505 -26.60 -8.84 -8.78
CA GLY A 505 -27.47 -7.90 -9.47
C GLY A 505 -28.47 -7.28 -8.50
N PHE A 506 -29.38 -6.44 -9.00
CA PHE A 506 -30.40 -5.76 -8.20
C PHE A 506 -31.84 -6.18 -8.57
N GLY A 507 -32.06 -6.99 -9.59
CA GLY A 507 -33.35 -7.46 -10.08
C GLY A 507 -34.24 -6.36 -10.68
N ARG A 508 -35.36 -6.77 -11.30
CA ARG A 508 -36.38 -5.83 -11.82
C ARG A 508 -37.02 -4.99 -10.70
N LEU A 509 -37.29 -5.61 -9.55
CA LEU A 509 -37.89 -4.96 -8.38
C LEU A 509 -36.85 -4.30 -7.46
N GLY A 510 -35.64 -4.86 -7.35
CA GLY A 510 -34.61 -4.31 -6.47
C GLY A 510 -33.76 -3.20 -7.09
N ARG A 511 -33.90 -2.86 -8.38
CA ARG A 511 -33.47 -1.51 -8.83
C ARG A 511 -34.28 -0.39 -8.17
N ALA A 512 -35.55 -0.63 -7.89
CA ALA A 512 -36.40 0.30 -7.15
C ALA A 512 -36.25 0.15 -5.63
N ALA A 513 -36.08 -1.08 -5.13
CA ALA A 513 -35.94 -1.35 -3.69
C ALA A 513 -34.50 -1.35 -3.16
N GLY A 514 -33.48 -1.28 -4.02
CA GLY A 514 -32.06 -1.31 -3.67
C GLY A 514 -31.54 -2.66 -3.15
N ILE A 515 -32.31 -3.76 -3.26
CA ILE A 515 -31.94 -5.04 -2.64
C ILE A 515 -31.08 -5.85 -3.61
N PRO A 516 -29.80 -6.13 -3.27
CA PRO A 516 -28.96 -6.97 -4.10
C PRO A 516 -29.45 -8.43 -4.13
N ARG A 517 -29.02 -9.17 -5.15
CA ARG A 517 -29.29 -10.60 -5.33
C ARG A 517 -28.04 -11.28 -5.87
N LEU A 518 -27.76 -12.50 -5.40
CA LEU A 518 -26.73 -13.37 -5.97
C LEU A 518 -27.16 -13.89 -7.35
N LEU A 519 -26.33 -13.68 -8.37
CA LEU A 519 -26.53 -14.20 -9.74
C LEU A 519 -25.64 -15.43 -10.01
N GLY A 520 -24.45 -15.43 -9.44
CA GLY A 520 -23.50 -16.53 -9.56
C GLY A 520 -22.20 -16.26 -8.82
N ILE A 521 -21.23 -17.15 -8.99
CA ILE A 521 -19.94 -17.11 -8.28
C ILE A 521 -18.84 -17.30 -9.34
N LEU A 522 -17.97 -16.31 -9.45
CA LEU A 522 -16.77 -16.39 -10.28
C LEU A 522 -15.62 -16.97 -9.45
N VAL A 523 -14.94 -17.97 -9.99
CA VAL A 523 -13.80 -18.65 -9.36
C VAL A 523 -12.59 -18.56 -10.28
N VAL A 524 -11.43 -18.19 -9.74
CA VAL A 524 -10.12 -18.24 -10.40
C VAL A 524 -9.26 -19.25 -9.67
N LEU A 525 -8.91 -20.34 -10.34
CA LEU A 525 -8.05 -21.39 -9.80
C LEU A 525 -6.59 -20.95 -9.82
N ARG A 526 -5.77 -21.57 -8.96
CA ARG A 526 -4.32 -21.31 -8.86
C ARG A 526 -4.02 -19.83 -8.65
N ALA A 527 -4.89 -19.16 -7.87
CA ALA A 527 -4.72 -17.77 -7.52
C ALA A 527 -3.34 -17.55 -6.87
N GLY A 528 -2.64 -16.54 -7.36
CA GLY A 528 -1.24 -16.27 -7.04
C GLY A 528 -0.95 -14.77 -7.06
N THR A 529 0.31 -14.39 -7.24
CA THR A 529 0.70 -12.98 -7.30
C THR A 529 0.04 -12.25 -8.48
N GLU A 530 -0.16 -12.93 -9.61
CA GLU A 530 -0.82 -12.34 -10.79
C GLU A 530 -2.30 -12.01 -10.50
N SER A 531 -3.10 -12.96 -10.00
CA SER A 531 -4.52 -12.72 -9.71
C SER A 531 -4.71 -11.65 -8.63
N ALA A 532 -3.83 -11.63 -7.62
CA ALA A 532 -3.82 -10.59 -6.58
C ALA A 532 -3.57 -9.19 -7.18
N SER A 533 -2.61 -9.06 -8.11
CA SER A 533 -2.31 -7.79 -8.78
C SER A 533 -3.43 -7.30 -9.72
N ARG A 534 -4.27 -8.21 -10.22
CA ARG A 534 -5.38 -7.91 -11.15
C ARG A 534 -6.76 -7.85 -10.47
N ARG A 535 -6.81 -7.94 -9.15
CA ARG A 535 -8.05 -8.05 -8.36
C ARG A 535 -9.02 -6.91 -8.63
N GLU A 536 -8.55 -5.67 -8.73
CA GLU A 536 -9.41 -4.52 -8.97
C GLU A 536 -10.12 -4.60 -10.33
N SER A 537 -9.39 -5.00 -11.37
CA SER A 537 -9.96 -5.18 -12.71
C SER A 537 -10.95 -6.33 -12.77
N VAL A 538 -10.67 -7.44 -12.07
CA VAL A 538 -11.63 -8.55 -11.93
C VAL A 538 -12.91 -8.08 -11.22
N ILE A 539 -12.80 -7.31 -10.13
CA ILE A 539 -13.95 -6.75 -9.42
C ILE A 539 -14.74 -5.79 -10.32
N LYS A 540 -14.06 -4.93 -11.09
CA LYS A 540 -14.71 -4.05 -12.06
C LYS A 540 -15.49 -4.86 -13.09
N MET A 541 -14.89 -5.91 -13.64
CA MET A 541 -15.56 -6.82 -14.58
C MET A 541 -16.75 -7.53 -13.95
N ILE A 542 -16.65 -8.02 -12.72
CA ILE A 542 -17.76 -8.66 -11.99
C ILE A 542 -18.96 -7.71 -11.87
N ARG A 543 -18.72 -6.44 -11.54
CA ARG A 543 -19.79 -5.43 -11.43
C ARG A 543 -20.48 -5.19 -12.77
N THR A 544 -19.70 -5.01 -13.85
CA THR A 544 -20.27 -4.84 -15.20
C THR A 544 -21.01 -6.09 -15.64
N ALA A 545 -20.42 -7.28 -15.43
CA ALA A 545 -21.02 -8.56 -15.77
C ALA A 545 -22.34 -8.76 -15.05
N GLY A 546 -22.41 -8.46 -13.75
CA GLY A 546 -23.63 -8.58 -12.95
C GLY A 546 -24.78 -7.76 -13.52
N LEU A 547 -24.52 -6.51 -13.90
CA LEU A 547 -25.53 -5.63 -14.53
C LEU A 547 -26.04 -6.16 -15.86
N VAL A 548 -25.13 -6.60 -16.73
CA VAL A 548 -25.46 -7.11 -18.07
C VAL A 548 -26.16 -8.46 -17.99
N TYR A 549 -25.61 -9.39 -17.20
CA TYR A 549 -26.14 -10.73 -16.99
C TYR A 549 -27.58 -10.67 -16.48
N GLU A 550 -27.84 -9.80 -15.51
CA GLU A 550 -29.19 -9.56 -15.01
C GLU A 550 -30.14 -8.99 -16.07
N ASN A 551 -29.71 -7.99 -16.85
CA ASN A 551 -30.54 -7.45 -17.93
C ASN A 551 -30.93 -8.55 -18.93
N THR A 552 -29.99 -9.43 -19.28
CA THR A 552 -30.28 -10.56 -20.18
C THR A 552 -31.24 -11.57 -19.55
N LEU A 553 -31.08 -11.90 -18.27
CA LEU A 553 -32.02 -12.77 -17.54
C LEU A 553 -33.44 -12.20 -17.50
N LEU A 554 -33.57 -10.88 -17.35
CA LEU A 554 -34.87 -10.19 -17.27
C LEU A 554 -35.53 -9.96 -18.64
N SER A 555 -34.81 -10.21 -19.72
CA SER A 555 -35.30 -10.10 -21.10
C SER A 555 -35.85 -11.44 -21.64
N GLN A 556 -35.48 -12.55 -20.98
CA GLN A 556 -36.07 -13.87 -21.19
C GLN A 556 -37.36 -13.98 -20.38
#